data_AF-A0A2T4GUZ5-F1
#
_entry.id   AF-A0A2T4GUZ5-F1
#
_cell.length_a   1.000
_cell.length_b   1.000
_cell.length_c   1.000
_cell.angle_alpha   90.00
_cell.angle_beta   90.00
_cell.angle_gamma   90.00
#
_symmetry.space_group_name_H-M   'P 1'
#
loop_
_entity.id
_entity.type
_entity.pdbx_description
1 polymer ?
#
loop_
_entity_poly.entity_id
_entity_poly.type
_entity_poly.pdbx_seq_one_letter_code
_entity_poly.pdbx_strand_id
1 'polypeptide(L)'
;MNSMDRSLKRGEEEKRMAFETFFVDGKGPEGDDLSVMDLIKDQMSKDMNVPFHQIDVREIKKWDEKGFEKVKADEWWSKPNEVERDRFMKMHGGSALRKKL
;
A
#
# COMPACT_ATOMS: atom_id res chain seq x y z
N MET A 1 20.78 -1.79 -19.40
CA MET A 1 19.68 -1.76 -18.42
C MET A 1 19.88 -0.55 -17.54
N ASN A 2 19.13 0.53 -17.82
CA ASN A 2 19.39 1.84 -17.20
C ASN A 2 18.83 1.89 -15.77
N SER A 3 19.26 2.91 -15.00
CA SER A 3 18.80 3.08 -13.61
C SER A 3 17.28 3.28 -13.50
N MET A 4 16.65 3.88 -14.51
CA MET A 4 15.19 4.00 -14.60
C MET A 4 14.51 2.64 -14.75
N ASP A 5 15.01 1.76 -15.62
CA ASP A 5 14.44 0.41 -15.81
C ASP A 5 14.46 -0.41 -14.52
N ARG A 6 15.55 -0.29 -13.74
CA ARG A 6 15.64 -0.97 -12.43
C ARG A 6 14.65 -0.42 -11.43
N SER A 7 14.43 0.90 -11.43
CA SER A 7 13.45 1.54 -10.53
C SER A 7 12.02 1.12 -10.87
N LEU A 8 11.67 1.06 -12.16
CA LEU A 8 10.35 0.62 -12.62
C LEU A 8 10.09 -0.85 -12.25
N LYS A 9 11.04 -1.75 -12.54
CA LYS A 9 10.92 -3.17 -12.16
C LYS A 9 10.73 -3.38 -10.66
N ARG A 10 11.45 -2.61 -9.84
CA ARG A 10 11.31 -2.67 -8.38
C ARG A 10 9.92 -2.20 -7.93
N GLY A 11 9.39 -1.14 -8.53
CA GLY A 11 8.04 -0.66 -8.25
C GLY A 11 6.95 -1.67 -8.64
N GLU A 12 7.10 -2.32 -9.80
CA GLU A 12 6.19 -3.38 -10.25
C GLU A 12 6.23 -4.60 -9.32
N GLU A 13 7.42 -5.02 -8.89
CA GLU A 13 7.57 -6.16 -7.99
C GLU A 13 6.98 -5.87 -6.60
N GLU A 14 7.21 -4.67 -6.06
CA GLU A 14 6.60 -4.21 -4.81
C GLU A 14 5.07 -4.19 -4.92
N LYS A 15 4.55 -3.71 -6.05
CA LYS A 15 3.10 -3.71 -6.31
C LYS A 15 2.52 -5.10 -6.36
N ARG A 16 3.17 -6.01 -7.09
CA ARG A 16 2.73 -7.41 -7.19
C ARG A 16 2.71 -8.09 -5.81
N MET A 17 3.78 -7.96 -5.03
CA MET A 17 3.83 -8.58 -3.69
C MET A 17 2.77 -8.01 -2.76
N ALA A 18 2.57 -6.69 -2.76
CA ALA A 18 1.52 -6.09 -1.94
C ALA A 18 0.14 -6.66 -2.30
N PHE A 19 -0.14 -6.88 -3.59
CA PHE A 19 -1.42 -7.42 -4.02
C PHE A 19 -1.58 -8.89 -3.61
N GLU A 20 -0.56 -9.73 -3.84
CA GLU A 20 -0.52 -11.15 -3.46
C GLU A 20 -0.65 -11.37 -1.94
N THR A 21 -0.06 -10.46 -1.15
CA THR A 21 -0.14 -10.50 0.30
C THR A 21 -1.47 -9.98 0.82
N PHE A 22 -1.94 -8.84 0.32
CA PHE A 22 -3.07 -8.13 0.90
C PHE A 22 -4.42 -8.66 0.45
N PHE A 23 -4.54 -9.09 -0.80
CA PHE A 23 -5.79 -9.59 -1.35
C PHE A 23 -5.84 -11.12 -1.39
N VAL A 24 -7.02 -11.67 -1.12
CA VAL A 24 -7.25 -13.13 -1.19
C VAL A 24 -6.89 -13.69 -2.56
N ASP A 25 -7.29 -13.01 -3.64
CA ASP A 25 -7.05 -13.44 -5.03
C ASP A 25 -5.74 -12.90 -5.63
N GLY A 26 -4.95 -12.18 -4.84
CA GLY A 26 -3.71 -11.53 -5.30
C GLY A 26 -3.91 -10.46 -6.39
N LYS A 27 -5.15 -10.04 -6.62
CA LYS A 27 -5.55 -9.03 -7.63
C LYS A 27 -6.21 -7.86 -6.91
N GLY A 28 -5.76 -6.65 -7.22
CA GLY A 28 -6.38 -5.43 -6.71
C GLY A 28 -7.65 -5.05 -7.49
N PRO A 29 -8.41 -4.06 -6.99
CA PRO A 29 -9.61 -3.56 -7.66
C PRO A 29 -9.30 -2.95 -9.03
N GLU A 30 -10.23 -3.09 -9.98
CA GLU A 30 -10.17 -2.45 -11.30
C GLU A 30 -10.50 -0.94 -11.17
N GLY A 31 -9.54 -0.05 -11.46
CA GLY A 31 -9.77 1.40 -11.44
C GLY A 31 -8.50 2.22 -11.24
N ASP A 32 -8.57 3.53 -11.56
CA ASP A 32 -7.42 4.44 -11.67
C ASP A 32 -7.50 5.67 -10.74
N ASP A 33 -8.32 5.65 -9.69
CA ASP A 33 -8.68 6.90 -8.99
C ASP A 33 -7.79 7.26 -7.79
N LEU A 34 -7.06 6.31 -7.22
CA LEU A 34 -5.99 6.53 -6.25
C LEU A 34 -4.97 5.41 -6.41
N SER A 35 -3.71 5.67 -6.08
CA SER A 35 -2.69 4.63 -5.99
C SER A 35 -3.17 3.56 -5.00
N VAL A 36 -3.76 2.47 -5.51
CA VAL A 36 -4.24 1.31 -4.73
C VAL A 36 -3.16 0.84 -3.76
N MET A 37 -1.90 0.98 -4.17
CA MET A 37 -0.73 0.71 -3.35
C MET A 37 -0.67 1.56 -2.08
N ASP A 38 -0.98 2.84 -2.17
CA ASP A 38 -0.96 3.72 -1.01
C ASP A 38 -2.14 3.41 -0.08
N LEU A 39 -3.29 2.98 -0.61
CA LEU A 39 -4.40 2.49 0.24
C LEU A 39 -4.02 1.20 0.98
N ILE A 40 -3.36 0.26 0.30
CA ILE A 40 -2.83 -0.96 0.92
C ILE A 40 -1.83 -0.61 2.03
N LYS A 41 -0.88 0.29 1.73
CA LYS A 41 0.14 0.72 2.69
C LYS A 41 -0.47 1.46 3.88
N ASP A 42 -1.51 2.27 3.70
CA ASP A 42 -2.21 2.93 4.81
C ASP A 42 -2.90 1.91 5.72
N GLN A 43 -3.50 0.85 5.15
CA GLN A 43 -4.08 -0.23 5.95
C GLN A 43 -3.00 -1.01 6.72
N MET A 44 -1.96 -1.48 6.03
CA MET A 44 -0.85 -2.19 6.65
C MET A 44 -0.14 -1.36 7.73
N SER A 45 -0.04 -0.04 7.51
CA SER A 45 0.47 0.93 8.48
C SER A 45 -0.35 0.93 9.77
N LYS A 46 -1.68 0.93 9.68
CA LYS A 46 -2.57 0.86 10.84
C LYS A 46 -2.48 -0.48 11.55
N ASP A 47 -2.51 -1.57 10.79
CA ASP A 47 -2.48 -2.94 11.34
C ASP A 47 -1.19 -3.21 12.13
N MET A 48 -0.05 -2.76 11.60
CA MET A 48 1.26 -2.95 12.23
C MET A 48 1.71 -1.81 13.14
N ASN A 49 0.96 -0.70 13.17
CA ASN A 49 1.37 0.56 13.80
C ASN A 49 2.76 1.05 13.32
N VAL A 50 3.03 0.92 12.03
CA VAL A 50 4.27 1.37 11.36
C VAL A 50 3.94 2.56 10.47
N PRO A 51 4.73 3.64 10.42
CA PRO A 51 4.43 4.78 9.56
C PRO A 51 4.27 4.39 8.09
N PHE A 52 3.21 4.89 7.44
CA PHE A 52 2.89 4.66 6.02
C PHE A 52 4.10 4.69 5.05
N HIS A 53 4.96 5.70 5.16
CA HIS A 53 6.13 5.86 4.29
C HIS A 53 7.26 4.86 4.56
N GLN A 54 7.17 4.09 5.65
CA GLN A 54 8.09 3.01 6.00
C GLN A 54 7.54 1.63 5.57
N ILE A 55 6.31 1.56 5.06
CA ILE A 55 5.77 0.31 4.51
C ILE A 55 6.44 0.04 3.15
N ASP A 56 7.44 -0.84 3.21
CA ASP A 56 8.16 -1.38 2.07
C ASP A 56 7.94 -2.90 1.95
N VAL A 57 8.62 -3.54 1.00
CA VAL A 57 8.59 -4.99 0.78
C VAL A 57 8.80 -5.82 2.05
N ARG A 58 9.66 -5.36 2.97
CA ARG A 58 9.95 -6.10 4.20
C ARG A 58 8.78 -6.04 5.17
N GLU A 59 8.16 -4.87 5.31
CA GLU A 59 6.99 -4.71 6.17
C GLU A 59 5.76 -5.42 5.58
N ILE A 60 5.60 -5.43 4.25
CA ILE A 60 4.56 -6.24 3.57
C ILE A 60 4.69 -7.72 3.94
N LYS A 61 5.91 -8.28 3.89
CA LYS A 61 6.14 -9.69 4.29
C LYS A 61 5.82 -9.95 5.75
N LYS A 62 6.22 -9.03 6.64
CA LYS A 62 5.90 -9.14 8.07
C LYS A 62 4.41 -9.08 8.35
N TRP A 63 3.65 -8.32 7.55
CA TRP A 63 2.20 -8.27 7.66
C TRP A 63 1.59 -9.66 7.39
N ASP A 64 2.05 -10.36 6.33
CA ASP A 64 1.64 -11.74 6.02
C ASP A 64 2.04 -12.71 7.14
N GLU A 65 3.29 -12.62 7.63
CA GLU A 65 3.81 -13.47 8.72
C GLU A 65 3.03 -13.28 10.04
N LYS A 66 2.48 -12.09 10.28
CA LYS A 66 1.62 -11.81 11.44
C LYS A 66 0.22 -12.39 11.30
N GLY A 67 -0.16 -12.90 10.13
CA GLY A 67 -1.44 -13.55 9.90
C GLY A 67 -2.62 -12.59 9.90
N PHE A 68 -2.41 -11.34 9.48
CA PHE A 68 -3.54 -10.41 9.29
C PHE A 68 -4.48 -10.92 8.18
N GLU A 69 -5.75 -10.58 8.32
CA GLU A 69 -6.79 -11.06 7.42
C GLU A 69 -6.67 -10.40 6.04
N LYS A 70 -6.50 -11.23 5.00
CA LYS A 70 -6.51 -10.78 3.61
C LYS A 70 -7.91 -10.31 3.23
N VAL A 71 -7.97 -9.27 2.41
CA VAL A 71 -9.26 -8.68 2.00
C VAL A 71 -9.63 -9.19 0.61
N LYS A 72 -10.93 -9.34 0.31
CA LYS A 72 -11.36 -9.54 -1.08
C LYS A 72 -11.44 -8.19 -1.78
N ALA A 73 -10.91 -8.09 -2.99
CA ALA A 73 -10.78 -6.80 -3.68
C ALA A 73 -12.14 -6.16 -4.05
N ASP A 74 -13.16 -6.98 -4.27
CA ASP A 74 -14.55 -6.58 -4.55
C ASP A 74 -15.29 -6.05 -3.31
N GLU A 75 -15.00 -6.63 -2.14
CA GLU A 75 -15.57 -6.23 -0.85
C GLU A 75 -14.72 -5.17 -0.13
N TRP A 76 -13.47 -4.95 -0.57
CA TRP A 76 -12.58 -3.97 0.05
C TRP A 76 -13.07 -2.55 -0.21
N TRP A 77 -12.94 -1.71 0.82
CA TRP A 77 -13.19 -0.29 0.76
C TRP A 77 -12.18 0.40 -0.18
N SER A 78 -12.41 0.27 -1.48
CA SER A 78 -11.61 0.84 -2.56
C SER A 78 -12.08 2.25 -2.95
N LYS A 79 -13.20 2.71 -2.37
CA LYS A 79 -13.82 4.01 -2.63
C LYS A 79 -13.89 4.85 -1.35
N PRO A 80 -12.80 5.55 -0.98
CA PRO A 80 -12.80 6.41 0.19
C PRO A 80 -13.91 7.47 0.10
N ASN A 81 -14.57 7.72 1.23
CA ASN A 81 -15.46 8.86 1.37
C ASN A 81 -14.64 10.16 1.40
N GLU A 82 -15.30 11.33 1.34
CA GLU A 82 -14.57 12.60 1.27
C GLU A 82 -13.61 12.83 2.43
N VAL A 83 -13.95 12.38 3.65
CA VAL A 83 -13.12 12.55 4.84
C VAL A 83 -11.85 11.69 4.76
N GLU A 84 -11.99 10.45 4.32
CA GLU A 84 -10.86 9.53 4.14
C GLU A 84 -9.97 9.96 2.99
N ARG A 85 -10.57 10.45 1.90
CA ARG A 85 -9.83 11.05 0.78
C ARG A 85 -9.02 12.25 1.25
N ASP A 86 -9.61 13.15 2.04
CA ASP A 86 -8.90 14.31 2.59
C ASP A 86 -7.78 13.92 3.54
N ARG A 87 -8.00 12.91 4.41
CA ARG A 87 -6.94 12.36 5.27
C ARG A 87 -5.82 11.77 4.44
N PHE A 88 -6.14 10.99 3.42
CA PHE A 88 -5.20 10.36 2.53
C PHE A 88 -4.35 11.40 1.78
N MET A 89 -4.97 12.46 1.25
CA MET A 89 -4.26 13.56 0.60
C MET A 89 -3.32 14.31 1.57
N LYS A 90 -3.75 14.56 2.81
CA LYS A 90 -2.89 15.16 3.85
C LYS A 90 -1.71 14.26 4.24
N MET A 91 -1.91 12.94 4.25
CA MET A 91 -0.84 11.98 4.52
C MET A 91 0.27 12.06 3.46
N HIS A 92 -0.09 12.16 2.19
CA HIS A 92 0.88 12.32 1.09
C HIS A 92 1.66 13.64 1.18
N GLY A 93 1.00 14.75 1.54
CA GLY A 93 1.68 16.04 1.70
C GLY A 93 2.65 16.10 2.89
N GLY A 94 2.36 15.36 3.97
CA GLY A 94 3.18 15.36 5.18
C GLY A 94 4.27 14.28 5.24
N SER A 95 4.15 13.20 4.47
CA SER A 95 5.08 12.06 4.54
C SER A 95 6.47 12.41 4.03
N ALA A 96 6.56 13.23 2.97
CA ALA A 96 7.81 13.67 2.37
C ALA A 96 8.71 14.48 3.33
N LEU A 97 8.13 15.03 4.41
CA LEU A 97 8.82 15.90 5.37
C LEU A 97 9.16 15.20 6.70
N ARG A 98 8.76 13.94 6.91
CA ARG A 98 9.01 13.23 8.18
C ARG A 98 10.35 12.50 8.14
N LYS A 99 11.16 12.68 9.19
CA LYS A 99 12.38 11.89 9.40
C LYS A 99 12.01 10.42 9.56
N LYS A 100 12.79 9.56 8.91
CA LYS A 100 12.73 8.12 9.12
C LYS A 100 13.19 7.86 10.58
N LEU A 101 12.24 7.49 11.44
CA LEU A 101 12.51 7.04 12.81
C LEU A 101 13.11 5.63 12.78
#